data_AF-A0A514C038-F1
#
_entry.id   AF-A0A514C038-F1
#
_cell.length_a   1.000
_cell.length_b   1.000
_cell.length_c   1.000
_cell.angle_alpha   90.00
_cell.angle_beta   90.00
_cell.angle_gamma   90.00
#
_symmetry.space_group_name_H-M   'P 1'
#
loop_
_entity.id
_entity.type
_entity.pdbx_description
1 polymer ?
#
loop_
_entity_poly.entity_id
_entity_poly.type
_entity_poly.pdbx_seq_one_letter_code
_entity_poly.pdbx_strand_id
1 'polypeptide(L)'
;MTPLADMIPAMNDADLKSLRVNAERLSATGSLNQVNAATEILPLIDAETARRAALPSAIAPKKTRAPARKKVVAASGHQTALPSRAA
;
A
#
# COMPACT_ATOMS: atom_id res chain seq x y z
N MET A 1 -6.14 -8.51 19.12
CA MET A 1 -5.86 -7.83 17.83
C MET A 1 -5.02 -6.62 18.13
N THR A 2 -3.89 -6.42 17.45
CA THR A 2 -3.09 -5.21 17.59
C THR A 2 -3.73 -4.11 16.73
N PRO A 3 -4.06 -2.94 17.30
CA PRO A 3 -4.53 -1.80 16.54
C PRO A 3 -3.56 -1.40 15.42
N LEU A 4 -4.09 -0.98 14.27
CA LEU A 4 -3.27 -0.54 13.13
C LEU A 4 -2.39 0.66 13.50
N ALA A 5 -2.86 1.54 14.40
CA ALA A 5 -2.12 2.69 14.91
C ALA A 5 -0.77 2.28 15.53
N ASP A 6 -0.73 1.14 16.24
CA ASP A 6 0.48 0.65 16.90
C ASP A 6 1.50 0.09 15.90
N MET A 7 1.06 -0.26 14.70
CA MET A 7 1.91 -0.82 13.65
C MET A 7 2.57 0.27 12.78
N ILE A 8 1.96 1.46 12.67
CA ILE A 8 2.43 2.57 11.82
C ILE A 8 3.92 2.89 12.00
N PRO A 9 4.47 3.00 13.23
CA PRO A 9 5.88 3.34 13.41
C PRO A 9 6.85 2.31 12.81
N ALA A 10 6.44 1.04 12.74
CA ALA A 10 7.24 -0.06 12.22
C ALA A 10 7.13 -0.26 10.69
N MET A 11 6.14 0.36 10.03
CA MET A 11 5.94 0.26 8.58
C MET A 11 7.06 0.97 7.82
N ASN A 12 7.41 0.47 6.63
CA ASN A 12 8.34 1.19 5.75
C ASN A 12 7.62 2.25 4.92
N ASP A 13 8.39 3.10 4.23
CA ASP A 13 7.85 4.24 3.48
C ASP A 13 6.92 3.84 2.32
N ALA A 14 7.18 2.69 1.67
CA ALA A 14 6.33 2.18 0.60
C ALA A 14 4.98 1.70 1.13
N ASP A 15 4.99 1.04 2.30
CA ASP A 15 3.78 0.58 2.97
C ASP A 15 2.98 1.76 3.52
N LEU A 16 3.62 2.77 4.11
CA LEU A 16 2.97 4.00 4.58
C LEU A 16 2.30 4.76 3.43
N LYS A 17 2.97 4.85 2.26
CA LYS A 17 2.38 5.46 1.06
C LYS A 17 1.15 4.71 0.58
N SER A 18 1.23 3.38 0.53
CA SER A 18 0.10 2.53 0.11
C SER A 18 -1.06 2.62 1.11
N LEU A 19 -0.74 2.63 2.41
CA LEU A 19 -1.72 2.76 3.47
C LEU A 19 -2.46 4.11 3.41
N ARG A 20 -1.74 5.21 3.15
CA ARG A 20 -2.33 6.54 2.97
C ARG A 20 -3.37 6.56 1.84
N VAL A 21 -3.00 6.06 0.65
CA VAL A 21 -3.91 6.01 -0.51
C VAL A 21 -5.16 5.17 -0.21
N ASN A 22 -4.99 4.06 0.49
CA ASN A 22 -6.12 3.21 0.86
C ASN A 22 -7.02 3.87 1.91
N ALA A 23 -6.45 4.51 2.94
CA ALA A 23 -7.19 5.24 3.95
C ALA A 23 -7.97 6.42 3.32
N GLU A 24 -7.35 7.16 2.41
CA GLU A 24 -8.01 8.26 1.68
C GLU A 24 -9.21 7.75 0.87
N ARG A 25 -9.06 6.64 0.13
CA ARG A 25 -10.18 6.00 -0.59
C ARG A 25 -11.30 5.58 0.37
N LEU A 26 -10.96 4.94 1.49
CA LEU A 26 -11.93 4.50 2.49
C LEU A 26 -12.65 5.67 3.16
N SER A 27 -11.98 6.80 3.36
CA SER A 27 -12.61 8.01 3.91
C SER A 27 -13.68 8.59 2.98
N ALA A 28 -13.54 8.38 1.67
CA ALA A 28 -14.47 8.89 0.67
C ALA A 28 -15.60 7.91 0.31
N THR A 29 -15.32 6.61 0.27
CA THR A 29 -16.24 5.60 -0.28
C THR A 29 -16.54 4.41 0.63
N GLY A 30 -15.94 4.39 1.83
CA GLY A 30 -16.12 3.30 2.78
C GLY A 30 -17.47 3.30 3.50
N SER A 31 -17.76 2.21 4.20
CA SER A 31 -18.81 2.16 5.22
C SER A 31 -18.50 3.12 6.37
N LEU A 32 -19.51 3.48 7.18
CA LEU A 32 -19.33 4.43 8.30
C LEU A 32 -18.17 4.05 9.23
N ASN A 33 -18.02 2.76 9.55
CA ASN A 33 -16.90 2.28 10.38
C ASN A 33 -15.54 2.43 9.68
N GLN A 34 -15.49 2.24 8.36
CA GLN A 34 -14.25 2.42 7.58
C GLN A 34 -13.89 3.89 7.43
N VAL A 35 -14.88 4.76 7.24
CA VAL A 35 -14.68 6.21 7.19
C VAL A 35 -14.13 6.70 8.53
N ASN A 36 -14.77 6.32 9.65
CA ASN A 36 -14.31 6.71 10.99
C ASN A 36 -12.87 6.23 11.24
N ALA A 37 -12.58 4.95 10.97
CA ALA A 37 -11.23 4.41 11.12
C ALA A 37 -10.21 5.11 10.19
N ALA A 38 -10.61 5.46 8.96
CA ALA A 38 -9.74 6.17 8.03
C ALA A 38 -9.46 7.62 8.51
N THR A 39 -10.47 8.33 9.00
CA THR A 39 -10.32 9.68 9.54
C THR A 39 -9.42 9.70 10.78
N GLU A 40 -9.47 8.66 11.61
CA GLU A 40 -8.59 8.51 12.77
C GLU A 40 -7.14 8.19 12.38
N ILE A 41 -6.93 7.36 11.34
CA ILE A 41 -5.60 6.85 10.99
C ILE A 41 -4.81 7.82 10.09
N LEU A 42 -5.47 8.62 9.25
CA LEU A 42 -4.82 9.52 8.28
C LEU A 42 -3.81 10.48 8.93
N PRO A 43 -4.13 11.17 10.05
CA PRO A 43 -3.17 12.05 10.73
C PRO A 43 -1.94 11.30 11.26
N LEU A 44 -2.10 10.05 11.70
CA LEU A 44 -1.01 9.24 12.23
C LEU A 44 -0.02 8.83 11.14
N ILE A 45 -0.54 8.47 9.96
CA ILE A 45 0.28 8.15 8.79
C ILE A 45 1.06 9.38 8.32
N ASP A 46 0.42 10.55 8.32
CA ASP A 46 1.07 11.82 7.94
C ASP A 46 2.19 12.20 8.90
N ALA A 47 1.92 12.12 10.20
CA ALA A 47 2.92 12.40 11.22
C ALA A 47 4.15 11.49 11.08
N GLU A 48 3.94 10.19 10.87
CA GLU A 48 5.05 9.24 10.72
C GLU A 48 5.81 9.44 9.40
N THR A 49 5.10 9.74 8.32
CA THR A 49 5.73 10.05 7.02
C THR A 49 6.60 11.31 7.13
N ALA A 50 6.12 12.36 7.81
CA ALA A 50 6.87 13.57 8.05
C ALA A 50 8.09 13.32 8.96
N ARG A 51 7.91 12.53 10.03
CA ARG A 51 9.00 12.14 10.94
C ARG A 51 10.12 11.42 10.18
N ARG A 52 9.77 10.48 9.31
CA ARG A 52 10.71 9.73 8.46
C ARG A 52 11.40 10.61 7.42
N ALA A 53 10.68 11.53 6.80
CA ALA A 53 11.27 12.49 5.86
C ALA A 53 12.28 13.44 6.54
N ALA A 54 12.08 13.74 7.82
CA ALA A 54 13.00 14.56 8.63
C ALA A 54 14.22 13.79 9.16
N LEU A 55 14.18 12.45 9.17
CA LEU A 55 15.34 11.64 9.53
C LEU A 55 16.41 11.76 8.44
N PRO A 56 17.69 11.98 8.80
CA PRO A 56 18.78 11.99 7.83
C PRO A 56 18.77 10.66 7.06
N SER A 57 18.46 10.74 5.76
CA SER A 57 18.53 9.58 4.89
C SER A 57 19.99 9.13 4.87
N ALA A 58 20.31 8.05 5.59
CA ALA A 58 21.60 7.42 5.50
C ALA A 58 21.80 7.07 4.02
N ILE A 59 22.65 7.84 3.36
CA ILE A 59 22.88 7.82 1.92
C ILE A 59 23.20 6.38 1.51
N ALA A 60 22.22 5.67 0.97
CA ALA A 60 22.47 4.44 0.25
C ALA A 60 23.05 4.83 -1.12
N PRO A 61 24.24 4.31 -1.51
CA PRO A 61 24.88 4.69 -2.75
C PRO A 61 23.95 4.37 -3.92
N LYS A 62 23.83 5.32 -4.86
CA LYS A 62 23.14 5.15 -6.14
C LYS A 62 23.66 3.87 -6.81
N LYS A 63 22.94 2.75 -6.66
CA LYS A 63 23.17 1.56 -7.48
C LYS A 63 22.87 1.97 -8.92
N THR A 64 23.94 2.07 -9.70
CA THR A 64 23.93 2.17 -11.15
C THR A 64 22.91 1.18 -11.70
N ARG A 65 21.90 1.69 -12.40
CA ARG A 65 20.91 0.87 -13.11
C ARG A 65 21.66 0.01 -14.13
N ALA A 66 21.74 -1.29 -13.89
CA ALA A 66 22.12 -2.24 -14.93
C ALA A 66 21.06 -2.19 -16.05
N PRO A 67 21.46 -2.26 -17.34
CA PRO A 67 20.53 -2.16 -18.45
C PRO A 67 19.56 -3.35 -18.45
N ALA A 68 18.27 -3.04 -18.59
CA ALA A 68 17.18 -4.01 -18.60
C ALA A 68 17.39 -5.05 -19.72
N ARG A 69 17.62 -6.31 -19.33
CA ARG A 69 17.52 -7.45 -20.24
C ARG A 69 16.03 -7.69 -20.57
N LYS A 70 15.75 -7.77 -21.86
CA LYS A 70 14.43 -7.97 -22.47
C LYS A 70 13.87 -9.40 -22.22
N LYS A 71 12.53 -9.45 -22.13
CA LYS A 71 11.57 -10.57 -22.30
C LYS A 71 11.61 -11.62 -21.17
N VAL A 72 10.48 -12.08 -20.63
CA VAL A 72 9.46 -12.91 -21.28
C VAL A 72 8.06 -12.64 -20.71
N VAL A 73 7.06 -12.58 -21.60
CA VAL A 73 5.63 -12.62 -21.26
C VAL A 73 5.31 -14.04 -20.78
N ALA A 74 5.02 -14.21 -19.50
CA ALA A 74 4.40 -15.44 -19.01
C ALA A 74 2.88 -15.28 -19.15
N ALA A 75 2.33 -15.85 -20.22
CA ALA A 75 0.93 -16.17 -20.31
C ALA A 75 0.61 -17.22 -19.24
N SER A 76 -0.25 -16.88 -18.28
CA SER A 76 -0.93 -17.88 -17.45
C SER A 76 -2.37 -17.45 -17.31
N GLY A 77 -3.17 -17.89 -18.29
CA GLY A 77 -4.61 -17.70 -18.31
C GLY A 77 -5.25 -18.27 -17.05
N HIS A 78 -5.99 -17.43 -16.34
CA HIS A 78 -7.01 -17.90 -15.40
C HIS A 78 -8.31 -17.94 -16.20
N GLN A 79 -8.48 -18.99 -17.02
CA GLN A 79 -9.80 -19.31 -17.57
C GLN A 79 -10.63 -19.88 -16.41
N THR A 80 -11.44 -19.03 -15.79
CA THR A 80 -12.57 -19.47 -14.98
C THR A 80 -13.59 -20.10 -15.91
N ALA A 81 -13.53 -21.43 -16.02
CA ALA A 81 -14.62 -22.21 -16.59
C ALA A 81 -15.85 -22.07 -15.69
N LEU A 82 -16.90 -21.41 -16.19
CA LEU A 82 -18.25 -21.49 -15.64
C LEU A 82 -18.98 -22.64 -16.36
N PRO A 83 -19.45 -23.70 -15.69
CA PRO A 83 -20.36 -24.64 -16.32
C PRO A 83 -21.75 -24.00 -16.45
N SER A 84 -22.10 -23.54 -17.66
CA SER A 84 -23.48 -23.18 -17.99
C SER A 84 -24.32 -24.44 -18.13
N ARG A 85 -25.16 -24.70 -17.13
CA ARG A 85 -26.28 -25.64 -17.18
C ARG A 85 -27.46 -25.01 -17.92
N ALA A 86 -27.83 -25.56 -19.06
CA ALA A 86 -29.13 -25.42 -19.76
C ALA A 86 -29.11 -26.40 -20.95
N ALA A 87 -30.11 -27.22 -21.28
CA ALA A 87 -31.44 -27.49 -20.74
C ALA A 87 -31.76 -28.96 -21.07
#